data_AF-A0A9Q2W6D6-F1
#
_entry.id   AF-A0A9Q2W6D6-F1
#
_cell.length_a   1.000
_cell.length_b   1.000
_cell.length_c   1.000
_cell.angle_alpha   90.00
_cell.angle_beta   90.00
_cell.angle_gamma   90.00
#
_symmetry.space_group_name_H-M   'P 1'
#
loop_
_entity.id
_entity.type
_entity.pdbx_description
1 polymer ?
#
loop_
_entity_poly.entity_id
_entity_poly.type
_entity_poly.pdbx_seq_one_letter_code
_entity_poly.pdbx_strand_id
1 'polypeptide(L)'
;MDGIDGRVRGAVDLWLRWLPRWQIGTARPRTRICRKCTGSPIAAAAGFGPDVPHAVQHALIGRISTIVEDAVDDYTAKNLPLLQRELERAAARKRHAGYQPAEGLSPEFQGLDVDPEPSPGSPFLFTLGELAGTGAGEQTPREPLSDEAKAALRHEIALSDECARSTGTAVCLALIDHRPRIAEAVERLVEPQIEALVSDMFRGFDGPEDGPRSGLF
;
A
#
# COMPACT_ATOMS: atom_id res chain seq x y z
N MET A 1 -2.99 22.19 -17.79
CA MET A 1 -2.55 20.82 -18.12
C MET A 1 -3.15 19.91 -17.06
N ASP A 2 -4.47 20.00 -16.83
CA ASP A 2 -5.09 19.59 -15.56
C ASP A 2 -6.04 18.40 -15.79
N GLY A 3 -5.62 17.48 -16.65
CA GLY A 3 -6.32 16.24 -16.95
C GLY A 3 -5.66 15.04 -16.27
N ILE A 4 -6.34 13.88 -16.33
CA ILE A 4 -5.82 12.61 -15.79
C ILE A 4 -4.43 12.30 -16.37
N ASP A 5 -4.20 12.54 -17.65
CA ASP A 5 -2.90 12.31 -18.31
C ASP A 5 -1.76 13.12 -17.67
N GLY A 6 -2.04 14.37 -17.29
CA GLY A 6 -1.08 15.24 -16.62
C GLY A 6 -0.73 14.74 -15.22
N ARG A 7 -1.74 14.32 -14.45
CA ARG A 7 -1.56 13.74 -13.11
C ARG A 7 -0.78 12.43 -13.15
N VAL A 8 -1.12 11.54 -14.10
CA VAL A 8 -0.43 10.26 -14.30
C VAL A 8 1.03 10.49 -14.71
N ARG A 9 1.29 11.39 -15.67
CA ARG A 9 2.65 11.79 -16.04
C ARG A 9 3.44 12.28 -14.83
N GLY A 10 2.86 13.17 -14.02
CA GLY A 10 3.50 13.69 -12.81
C GLY A 10 3.83 12.60 -11.79
N ALA A 11 2.92 11.63 -11.59
CA ALA A 11 3.15 10.49 -10.71
C ALA A 11 4.27 9.57 -11.22
N VAL A 12 4.31 9.29 -12.53
CA VAL A 12 5.41 8.55 -13.17
C VAL A 12 6.73 9.29 -13.01
N ASP A 13 6.76 10.60 -13.26
CA ASP A 13 7.97 11.41 -13.11
C ASP A 13 8.49 11.42 -11.67
N LEU A 14 7.60 11.47 -10.67
CA LEU A 14 7.97 11.35 -9.26
C LEU A 14 8.55 9.97 -8.93
N TRP A 15 7.98 8.91 -9.49
CA TRP A 15 8.49 7.55 -9.33
C TRP A 15 9.87 7.39 -10.00
N LEU A 16 10.06 7.91 -11.21
CA LEU A 16 11.35 7.91 -11.91
C LEU A 16 12.44 8.68 -11.15
N ARG A 17 12.10 9.79 -10.49
CA ARG A 17 13.04 10.53 -9.62
C ARG A 17 13.39 9.78 -8.33
N TRP A 18 12.48 8.94 -7.85
CA TRP A 18 12.69 8.12 -6.65
C TRP A 18 13.53 6.88 -6.93
N LEU A 19 13.32 6.22 -8.08
CA LEU A 19 13.88 4.91 -8.40
C LEU A 19 15.42 4.79 -8.23
N PRO A 20 16.26 5.79 -8.61
CA PRO A 20 17.71 5.70 -8.39
C PRO A 20 18.14 5.60 -6.92
N ARG A 21 17.26 5.95 -5.98
CA ARG A 21 17.52 5.84 -4.53
C ARG A 21 17.06 4.50 -3.95
N TRP A 22 16.34 3.70 -4.72
CA TRP A 22 15.92 2.37 -4.31
C TRP A 22 17.10 1.40 -4.45
N GLN A 23 17.30 0.58 -3.41
CA GLN A 23 18.32 -0.46 -3.38
C GLN A 23 17.71 -1.79 -2.96
N ILE A 24 18.24 -2.88 -3.48
CA ILE A 24 17.89 -4.23 -3.02
C ILE A 24 18.28 -4.39 -1.55
N GLY A 25 17.40 -5.00 -0.75
CA GLY A 25 17.62 -5.25 0.68
C GLY A 25 17.29 -4.10 1.63
N THR A 26 17.00 -2.89 1.14
CA THR A 26 16.59 -1.77 2.01
C THR A 26 15.13 -1.85 2.44
N ALA A 27 14.32 -2.65 1.75
CA ALA A 27 12.93 -2.89 2.12
C ALA A 27 12.84 -4.07 3.10
N ARG A 28 12.05 -3.92 4.17
CA ARG A 28 11.79 -4.99 5.14
C ARG A 28 11.14 -6.18 4.42
N PRO A 29 11.64 -7.43 4.61
CA PRO A 29 11.05 -8.60 3.99
C PRO A 29 9.60 -8.79 4.46
N ARG A 30 8.71 -9.09 3.51
CA ARG A 30 7.29 -9.37 3.78
C ARG A 30 7.05 -10.87 3.79
N THR A 31 6.38 -11.36 4.82
CA THR A 31 5.92 -12.76 4.89
C THR A 31 4.59 -12.99 4.18
N ARG A 32 3.82 -11.92 3.91
CA ARG A 32 2.51 -11.98 3.25
C ARG A 32 2.49 -11.22 1.93
N ILE A 33 1.73 -11.77 0.98
CA ILE A 33 1.46 -11.19 -0.34
C ILE A 33 0.70 -9.86 -0.19
N CYS A 34 1.09 -8.85 -0.97
CA CYS A 34 0.45 -7.54 -0.93
C CYS A 34 -0.90 -7.55 -1.67
N ARG A 35 -2.00 -7.32 -0.94
CA ARG A 35 -3.36 -7.26 -1.52
C ARG A 35 -3.58 -6.05 -2.46
N LYS A 36 -2.81 -4.97 -2.30
CA LYS A 36 -2.91 -3.76 -3.16
C LYS A 36 -2.20 -3.94 -4.51
N CYS A 37 -1.11 -4.71 -4.55
CA CYS A 37 -0.30 -4.87 -5.76
C CYS A 37 -0.63 -6.15 -6.53
N THR A 38 -0.98 -7.23 -5.82
CA THR A 38 -1.24 -8.53 -6.44
C THR A 38 -2.54 -8.46 -7.25
N GLY A 39 -2.47 -8.79 -8.55
CA GLY A 39 -3.61 -8.67 -9.45
C GLY A 39 -4.07 -7.23 -9.69
N SER A 40 -3.26 -6.23 -9.33
CA SER A 40 -3.62 -4.83 -9.51
C SER A 40 -3.72 -4.49 -11.00
N PRO A 41 -4.84 -3.89 -11.46
CA PRO A 41 -4.95 -3.43 -12.85
C PRO A 41 -3.90 -2.34 -13.16
N ILE A 42 -3.46 -1.58 -12.15
CA ILE A 42 -2.39 -0.59 -12.29
C ILE A 42 -1.05 -1.25 -12.59
N ALA A 43 -0.74 -2.38 -11.95
CA ALA A 43 0.50 -3.12 -12.21
C ALA A 43 0.54 -3.64 -13.66
N ALA A 44 -0.58 -4.18 -14.13
CA ALA A 44 -0.73 -4.65 -15.51
C ALA A 44 -0.67 -3.47 -16.51
N ALA A 45 -1.32 -2.34 -16.21
CA ALA A 45 -1.24 -1.12 -17.02
C ALA A 45 0.18 -0.54 -17.09
N ALA A 46 0.94 -0.58 -15.99
CA ALA A 46 2.35 -0.17 -15.95
C ALA A 46 3.29 -1.10 -16.76
N GLY A 47 2.83 -2.31 -17.10
CA GLY A 47 3.63 -3.28 -17.85
C GLY A 47 4.71 -3.95 -17.00
N PHE A 48 4.53 -4.04 -15.68
CA PHE A 48 5.50 -4.73 -14.83
C PHE A 48 5.52 -6.24 -15.11
N GLY A 49 6.72 -6.75 -15.37
CA GLY A 49 6.98 -8.18 -15.45
C GLY A 49 7.05 -8.87 -14.08
N PRO A 50 7.10 -10.21 -14.05
CA PRO A 50 7.17 -10.99 -12.80
C PRO A 50 8.44 -10.70 -11.99
N ASP A 51 9.53 -10.31 -12.64
CA ASP A 51 10.84 -10.11 -12.03
C ASP A 51 11.04 -8.71 -11.43
N VAL A 52 10.08 -7.80 -11.63
CA VAL A 52 10.15 -6.45 -11.05
C VAL A 52 9.94 -6.53 -9.54
N PRO A 53 10.88 -6.06 -8.70
CA PRO A 53 10.76 -6.17 -7.25
C PRO A 53 9.50 -5.50 -6.70
N HIS A 54 8.85 -6.16 -5.73
CA HIS A 54 7.59 -5.69 -5.16
C HIS A 54 7.64 -4.23 -4.68
N ALA A 55 8.72 -3.81 -4.03
CA ALA A 55 8.87 -2.44 -3.54
C ALA A 55 8.84 -1.39 -4.67
N VAL A 56 9.44 -1.72 -5.82
CA VAL A 56 9.46 -0.88 -7.01
C VAL A 56 8.04 -0.75 -7.60
N GLN A 57 7.32 -1.87 -7.71
CA GLN A 57 5.93 -1.87 -8.17
C GLN A 57 5.03 -1.09 -7.21
N HIS A 58 5.15 -1.35 -5.91
CA HIS A 58 4.34 -0.73 -4.86
C HIS A 58 4.48 0.78 -4.84
N ALA A 59 5.69 1.29 -5.05
CA ALA A 59 5.96 2.73 -5.10
C ALA A 59 5.20 3.42 -6.26
N LEU A 60 5.11 2.81 -7.44
CA LEU A 60 4.33 3.39 -8.55
C LEU A 60 2.83 3.22 -8.30
N ILE A 61 2.39 2.01 -7.94
CA ILE A 61 0.98 1.69 -7.72
C ILE A 61 0.38 2.62 -6.66
N GLY A 62 1.08 2.86 -5.55
CA GLY A 62 0.64 3.78 -4.50
C GLY A 62 0.34 5.19 -5.03
N ARG A 63 1.29 5.78 -5.79
CA ARG A 63 1.13 7.13 -6.36
C ARG A 63 -0.03 7.21 -7.34
N ILE A 64 -0.20 6.19 -8.16
CA ILE A 64 -1.29 6.11 -9.13
C ILE A 64 -2.64 5.91 -8.43
N SER A 65 -2.70 5.08 -7.37
CA SER A 65 -3.90 4.93 -6.56
C SER A 65 -4.33 6.24 -5.89
N THR A 66 -3.39 7.06 -5.42
CA THR A 66 -3.70 8.37 -4.84
C THR A 66 -4.45 9.28 -5.82
N ILE A 67 -4.16 9.20 -7.12
CA ILE A 67 -4.90 9.98 -8.13
C ILE A 67 -6.40 9.61 -8.13
N VAL A 68 -6.69 8.31 -8.01
CA VAL A 68 -8.07 7.79 -7.97
C VAL A 68 -8.73 8.12 -6.64
N GLU A 69 -8.01 7.92 -5.52
CA GLU A 69 -8.47 8.24 -4.16
C GLU A 69 -8.87 9.73 -4.08
N ASP A 70 -7.99 10.65 -4.48
CA ASP A 70 -8.26 12.09 -4.53
C ASP A 70 -9.47 12.45 -5.40
N ALA A 71 -9.63 11.79 -6.55
CA ALA A 71 -10.74 12.08 -7.47
C ALA A 71 -12.10 11.63 -6.90
N VAL A 72 -12.12 10.47 -6.22
CA VAL A 72 -13.30 9.95 -5.53
C VAL A 72 -13.64 10.84 -4.34
N ASP A 73 -12.64 11.28 -3.57
CA ASP A 73 -12.84 12.20 -2.45
C ASP A 73 -13.43 13.53 -2.93
N ASP A 74 -12.86 14.13 -3.99
CA ASP A 74 -13.37 15.34 -4.62
C ASP A 74 -14.80 15.18 -5.14
N TYR A 75 -15.10 14.05 -5.79
CA TYR A 75 -16.44 13.76 -6.31
C TYR A 75 -17.44 13.58 -5.18
N THR A 76 -17.06 12.87 -4.12
CA THR A 76 -17.89 12.62 -2.94
C THR A 76 -18.23 13.93 -2.24
N ALA A 77 -17.24 14.78 -1.98
CA ALA A 77 -17.44 16.07 -1.33
C ALA A 77 -18.37 17.02 -2.13
N LYS A 78 -18.31 16.98 -3.46
CA LYS A 78 -19.09 17.88 -4.34
C LYS A 78 -20.49 17.35 -4.65
N ASN A 79 -20.68 16.04 -4.75
CA ASN A 79 -21.89 15.46 -5.33
C ASN A 79 -22.67 14.55 -4.37
N LEU A 80 -22.06 14.05 -3.29
CA LEU A 80 -22.63 12.98 -2.45
C LEU A 80 -22.75 13.45 -0.99
N PRO A 81 -23.68 14.37 -0.68
CA PRO A 81 -23.73 15.03 0.63
C PRO A 81 -24.13 14.10 1.77
N LEU A 82 -24.94 13.06 1.53
CA LEU A 82 -25.29 12.10 2.59
C LEU A 82 -24.10 11.21 2.94
N LEU A 83 -23.41 10.69 1.94
CA LEU A 83 -22.20 9.89 2.08
C LEU A 83 -21.08 10.71 2.73
N GLN A 84 -20.84 11.93 2.27
CA GLN A 84 -19.85 12.84 2.85
C GLN A 84 -20.10 13.07 4.34
N ARG A 85 -21.35 13.37 4.72
CA ARG A 85 -21.72 13.54 6.14
C ARG A 85 -21.49 12.27 6.96
N GLU A 86 -21.74 11.10 6.38
CA GLU A 86 -21.50 9.83 7.07
C GLU A 86 -20.00 9.51 7.22
N LEU A 87 -19.18 9.83 6.22
CA LEU A 87 -17.73 9.74 6.30
C LEU A 87 -17.16 10.69 7.36
N GLU A 88 -17.63 11.93 7.41
CA GLU A 88 -17.23 12.91 8.43
C GLU A 88 -17.60 12.47 9.84
N ARG A 89 -18.81 11.92 10.02
CA ARG A 89 -19.26 11.33 11.29
C ARG A 89 -18.38 10.14 11.68
N ALA A 90 -18.03 9.27 10.74
CA ALA A 90 -17.13 8.14 10.99
C ALA A 90 -15.72 8.62 11.38
N ALA A 91 -15.19 9.61 10.67
CA ALA A 91 -13.89 10.21 10.97
C ALA A 91 -13.89 10.91 12.34
N ALA A 92 -14.97 11.59 12.71
CA ALA A 92 -15.13 12.19 14.03
C ALA A 92 -15.12 11.13 15.14
N ARG A 93 -15.89 10.04 14.97
CA ARG A 93 -15.86 8.92 15.92
C ARG A 93 -14.48 8.31 16.06
N LYS A 94 -13.76 8.14 14.95
CA LYS A 94 -12.39 7.63 14.95
C LYS A 94 -11.45 8.54 15.75
N ARG A 95 -11.54 9.87 15.56
CA ARG A 95 -10.77 10.86 16.35
C ARG A 95 -11.08 10.80 17.86
N HIS A 96 -12.30 10.42 18.22
CA HIS A 96 -12.74 10.25 19.61
C HIS A 96 -12.61 8.82 20.14
N ALA A 97 -12.02 7.89 19.39
CA ALA A 97 -11.91 6.48 19.75
C ALA A 97 -10.72 6.17 20.69
N GLY A 98 -10.00 7.20 21.16
CA GLY A 98 -8.83 7.04 22.01
C GLY A 98 -7.63 6.40 21.29
N TYR A 99 -6.68 5.89 22.05
CA TYR A 99 -5.53 5.17 21.49
C TYR A 99 -5.97 3.91 20.74
N GLN A 100 -5.51 3.74 19.50
CA GLN A 100 -5.80 2.57 18.67
C GLN A 100 -4.48 1.90 18.28
N PRO A 101 -4.11 0.75 18.90
CA PRO A 101 -2.79 0.14 18.71
C PRO A 101 -2.48 -0.25 17.26
N ALA A 102 -3.52 -0.53 16.47
CA ALA A 102 -3.41 -0.92 15.08
C ALA A 102 -3.52 0.26 14.08
N GLU A 103 -3.80 1.48 14.55
CA GLU A 103 -3.98 2.64 13.68
C GLU A 103 -2.65 3.20 13.18
N GLY A 104 -2.60 3.56 11.90
CA GLY A 104 -1.39 4.10 11.26
C GLY A 104 -0.30 3.06 11.00
N LEU A 105 -0.53 1.80 11.38
CA LEU A 105 0.34 0.70 11.02
C LEU A 105 0.31 0.46 9.50
N SER A 106 1.49 0.25 8.94
CA SER A 106 1.60 -0.17 7.54
C SER A 106 0.84 -1.49 7.31
N PRO A 107 0.32 -1.75 6.10
CA PRO A 107 -0.52 -2.92 5.81
C PRO A 107 0.10 -4.27 6.20
N GLU A 108 1.42 -4.38 6.27
CA GLU A 108 2.15 -5.58 6.68
C GLU A 108 2.05 -5.90 8.18
N PHE A 109 1.64 -4.94 9.02
CA PHE A 109 1.46 -5.12 10.46
C PHE A 109 -0.02 -5.28 10.85
N GLN A 110 -0.95 -5.20 9.90
CA GLN A 110 -2.37 -5.43 10.17
C GLN A 110 -2.62 -6.89 10.57
N GLY A 111 -3.21 -7.08 11.76
CA GLY A 111 -3.57 -8.40 12.31
C GLY A 111 -2.40 -9.21 12.85
N LEU A 112 -1.26 -8.56 13.14
CA LEU A 112 -0.28 -9.12 14.08
C LEU A 112 -0.81 -8.95 15.50
N ASP A 113 -0.52 -9.91 16.37
CA ASP A 113 -0.75 -9.72 17.80
C ASP A 113 0.16 -8.57 18.28
N VAL A 114 -0.45 -7.59 18.92
CA VAL A 114 0.22 -6.36 19.34
C VAL A 114 1.00 -6.61 20.62
N ASP A 115 0.55 -7.59 21.41
CA ASP A 115 1.12 -7.92 22.71
C ASP A 115 1.77 -9.31 22.66
N PRO A 116 2.98 -9.49 23.20
CA PRO A 116 3.61 -10.79 23.32
C PRO A 116 2.92 -11.64 24.40
N GLU A 117 2.93 -12.96 24.25
CA GLU A 117 2.39 -13.87 25.26
C GLU A 117 3.22 -13.76 26.56
N PRO A 118 2.58 -13.45 27.72
CA PRO A 118 3.30 -13.16 28.94
C PRO A 118 4.02 -14.40 29.48
N SER A 119 5.33 -14.28 29.71
CA SER A 119 6.11 -15.34 30.35
C SER A 119 5.98 -15.28 31.89
N PRO A 120 5.91 -16.43 32.60
CA PRO A 120 5.78 -16.46 34.05
C PRO A 120 6.93 -15.68 34.73
N GLY A 121 6.59 -14.64 35.50
CA GLY A 121 7.56 -13.82 36.24
C GLY A 121 7.99 -12.52 35.54
N SER A 122 7.53 -12.26 34.30
CA SER A 122 7.79 -10.99 33.61
C SER A 122 6.83 -9.88 34.08
N PRO A 123 7.33 -8.75 34.62
CA PRO A 123 6.47 -7.67 35.13
C PRO A 123 6.05 -6.74 33.99
N PHE A 124 5.02 -7.10 33.24
CA PHE A 124 4.28 -6.12 32.44
C PHE A 124 3.26 -5.43 33.34
N LEU A 125 3.29 -4.09 33.40
CA LEU A 125 2.30 -3.30 34.17
C LEU A 125 0.99 -3.13 33.40
N PHE A 126 1.04 -3.17 32.06
CA PHE A 126 -0.10 -3.13 31.15
C PHE A 126 0.33 -3.62 29.75
N THR A 127 -0.62 -3.99 28.90
CA THR A 127 -0.38 -4.31 27.47
C THR A 127 -0.85 -3.17 26.54
N LEU A 128 -0.39 -3.14 25.29
CA LEU A 128 -0.83 -2.14 24.32
C LEU A 128 -2.31 -2.34 23.93
N GLY A 129 -2.76 -3.60 23.89
CA GLY A 129 -4.18 -3.95 23.77
C GLY A 129 -5.01 -3.41 24.93
N GLU A 130 -4.50 -3.48 26.16
CA GLU A 130 -5.16 -2.92 27.35
C GLU A 130 -5.24 -1.38 27.32
N LEU A 131 -4.32 -0.71 26.63
CA LEU A 131 -4.40 0.73 26.40
C LEU A 131 -5.37 1.12 25.29
N ALA A 132 -5.89 0.18 24.50
CA ALA A 132 -6.82 0.50 23.41
C ALA A 132 -8.07 1.22 23.96
N GLY A 133 -8.44 2.34 23.34
CA GLY A 133 -9.55 3.17 23.78
C GLY A 133 -9.23 4.09 24.96
N THR A 134 -8.02 4.06 25.54
CA THR A 134 -7.64 5.08 26.54
C THR A 134 -7.71 6.48 25.92
N GLY A 135 -8.34 7.41 26.65
CA GLY A 135 -8.63 8.76 26.15
C GLY A 135 -9.81 8.85 25.18
N ALA A 136 -10.60 7.78 25.00
CA ALA A 136 -11.83 7.85 24.24
C ALA A 136 -12.83 8.80 24.92
N GLY A 137 -13.46 9.66 24.12
CA GLY A 137 -14.54 10.53 24.60
C GLY A 137 -15.87 9.79 24.65
N GLU A 138 -16.82 10.27 25.47
CA GLU A 138 -18.21 9.79 25.49
C GLU A 138 -18.81 9.87 24.08
N GLN A 139 -19.25 8.74 23.53
CA GLN A 139 -19.88 8.69 22.20
C GLN A 139 -21.38 8.49 22.33
N THR A 140 -22.16 9.47 21.86
CA THR A 140 -23.62 9.32 21.83
C THR A 140 -24.02 8.19 20.86
N PRO A 141 -24.86 7.22 21.30
CA PRO A 141 -25.35 6.17 20.43
C PRO A 141 -26.03 6.75 19.19
N ARG A 142 -25.73 6.17 18.02
CA ARG A 142 -26.29 6.61 16.75
C ARG A 142 -27.79 6.28 16.69
N GLU A 143 -28.60 7.28 16.38
CA GLU A 143 -29.99 7.05 15.98
C GLU A 143 -30.05 6.21 14.68
N PRO A 144 -30.85 5.14 14.65
CA PRO A 144 -31.01 4.33 13.45
C PRO A 144 -31.44 5.17 12.25
N LEU A 145 -30.83 4.92 11.09
CA LEU A 145 -31.30 5.55 9.84
C LEU A 145 -32.69 5.04 9.49
N SER A 146 -33.54 5.93 8.98
CA SER A 146 -34.76 5.54 8.29
C SER A 146 -34.44 4.70 7.05
N ASP A 147 -35.40 3.92 6.57
CA ASP A 147 -35.16 3.05 5.42
C ASP A 147 -34.96 3.86 4.12
N GLU A 148 -35.61 5.01 4.00
CA GLU A 148 -35.37 5.97 2.91
C GLU A 148 -33.95 6.52 2.96
N ALA A 149 -33.44 6.88 4.15
CA ALA A 149 -32.08 7.37 4.31
C ALA A 149 -31.04 6.29 4.00
N LYS A 150 -31.30 5.02 4.35
CA LYS A 150 -30.45 3.88 3.95
C LYS A 150 -30.45 3.68 2.44
N ALA A 151 -31.62 3.76 1.79
CA ALA A 151 -31.73 3.60 0.35
C ALA A 151 -30.97 4.71 -0.40
N ALA A 152 -31.12 5.97 0.04
CA ALA A 152 -30.38 7.10 -0.51
C ALA A 152 -28.86 6.95 -0.32
N LEU A 153 -28.41 6.52 0.85
CA LEU A 153 -26.99 6.28 1.11
C LEU A 153 -26.41 5.17 0.22
N ARG A 154 -27.13 4.06 0.02
CA ARG A 154 -26.71 3.00 -0.90
C ARG A 154 -26.57 3.50 -2.33
N HIS A 155 -27.46 4.40 -2.76
CA HIS A 155 -27.38 5.01 -4.07
C HIS A 155 -26.13 5.89 -4.21
N GLU A 156 -25.84 6.74 -3.22
CA GLU A 156 -24.63 7.57 -3.25
C GLU A 156 -23.35 6.73 -3.20
N ILE A 157 -23.32 5.63 -2.44
CA ILE A 157 -22.19 4.68 -2.46
C ILE A 157 -21.99 4.11 -3.88
N ALA A 158 -23.07 3.70 -4.56
CA ALA A 158 -22.97 3.19 -5.93
C ALA A 158 -22.43 4.25 -6.92
N LEU A 159 -22.79 5.53 -6.74
CA LEU A 159 -22.24 6.63 -7.54
C LEU A 159 -20.75 6.86 -7.27
N SER A 160 -20.32 6.75 -6.00
CA SER A 160 -18.90 6.81 -5.63
C SER A 160 -18.10 5.66 -6.27
N ASP A 161 -18.64 4.44 -6.24
CA ASP A 161 -18.01 3.27 -6.87
C ASP A 161 -17.89 3.42 -8.39
N GLU A 162 -18.89 4.04 -9.04
CA GLU A 162 -18.84 4.37 -10.47
C GLU A 162 -17.73 5.40 -10.77
N CYS A 163 -17.59 6.43 -9.93
CA CYS A 163 -16.51 7.40 -10.04
C CYS A 163 -15.13 6.73 -9.89
N ALA A 164 -14.99 5.83 -8.92
CA ALA A 164 -13.75 5.09 -8.71
C ALA A 164 -13.40 4.22 -9.93
N ARG A 165 -14.39 3.52 -10.51
CA ARG A 165 -14.18 2.64 -11.66
C ARG A 165 -13.85 3.39 -12.94
N SER A 166 -14.57 4.47 -13.22
CA SER A 166 -14.33 5.32 -14.39
C SER A 166 -12.97 6.01 -14.31
N THR A 167 -12.63 6.62 -13.17
CA THR A 167 -11.32 7.24 -12.95
C THR A 167 -10.20 6.22 -12.98
N GLY A 168 -10.37 5.07 -12.33
CA GLY A 168 -9.38 3.99 -12.32
C GLY A 168 -9.09 3.48 -13.74
N THR A 169 -10.12 3.36 -14.58
CA THR A 169 -9.97 2.97 -15.99
C THR A 169 -9.18 4.02 -16.77
N ALA A 170 -9.55 5.30 -16.65
CA ALA A 170 -8.86 6.40 -17.33
C ALA A 170 -7.39 6.50 -16.91
N VAL A 171 -7.10 6.35 -15.63
CA VAL A 171 -5.74 6.32 -15.09
C VAL A 171 -4.94 5.14 -15.66
N CYS A 172 -5.53 3.95 -15.75
CA CYS A 172 -4.85 2.79 -16.33
C CYS A 172 -4.57 3.00 -17.83
N LEU A 173 -5.50 3.58 -18.58
CA LEU A 173 -5.31 3.90 -20.00
C LEU A 173 -4.17 4.91 -20.19
N ALA A 174 -4.18 6.01 -19.44
CA ALA A 174 -3.11 7.01 -19.48
C ALA A 174 -1.73 6.43 -19.07
N LEU A 175 -1.71 5.45 -18.17
CA LEU A 175 -0.47 4.80 -17.73
C LEU A 175 0.16 3.92 -18.81
N ILE A 176 -0.63 3.37 -19.73
CA ILE A 176 -0.13 2.54 -20.84
C ILE A 176 0.86 3.32 -21.71
N ASP A 177 0.61 4.61 -21.94
CA ASP A 177 1.48 5.49 -22.74
C ASP A 177 2.86 5.73 -22.09
N HIS A 178 3.00 5.40 -20.80
CA HIS A 178 4.24 5.52 -20.06
C HIS A 178 5.01 4.21 -19.90
N ARG A 179 4.49 3.08 -20.40
CA ARG A 179 5.17 1.77 -20.35
C ARG A 179 6.61 1.80 -20.85
N PRO A 180 6.96 2.42 -21.99
CA PRO A 180 8.35 2.44 -22.46
C PRO A 180 9.30 3.11 -21.46
N ARG A 181 8.86 4.22 -20.86
CA ARG A 181 9.65 4.97 -19.86
C ARG A 181 9.85 4.17 -18.58
N ILE A 182 8.82 3.43 -18.17
CA ILE A 182 8.86 2.57 -16.99
C ILE A 182 9.81 1.40 -17.24
N ALA A 183 9.68 0.73 -18.38
CA ALA A 183 10.53 -0.40 -18.76
C ALA A 183 12.00 0.00 -18.84
N GLU A 184 12.33 1.08 -19.55
CA GLU A 184 13.70 1.61 -19.66
C GLU A 184 14.32 1.90 -18.26
N ALA A 185 13.53 2.47 -17.35
CA ALA A 185 14.00 2.76 -16.01
C ALA A 185 14.22 1.50 -15.16
N VAL A 186 13.39 0.48 -15.32
CA VAL A 186 13.57 -0.83 -14.68
C VAL A 186 14.82 -1.52 -15.21
N GLU A 187 14.96 -1.63 -16.53
CA GLU A 187 16.13 -2.22 -17.18
C GLU A 187 17.43 -1.54 -16.75
N ARG A 188 17.44 -0.20 -16.68
CA ARG A 188 18.65 0.56 -16.36
C ARG A 188 19.01 0.60 -14.87
N LEU A 189 18.02 0.59 -13.97
CA LEU A 189 18.23 0.88 -12.54
C LEU A 189 17.94 -0.29 -11.61
N VAL A 190 17.12 -1.24 -12.03
CA VAL A 190 16.62 -2.33 -11.18
C VAL A 190 17.30 -3.64 -11.56
N GLU A 191 17.28 -4.02 -12.83
CA GLU A 191 17.85 -5.29 -13.32
C GLU A 191 19.33 -5.48 -12.94
N PRO A 192 20.22 -4.47 -13.06
CA PRO A 192 21.63 -4.64 -12.69
C PRO A 192 21.83 -4.95 -11.20
N GLN A 193 20.93 -4.46 -10.34
CA GLN A 193 20.99 -4.79 -8.92
C GLN A 193 20.58 -6.25 -8.67
N ILE A 194 19.57 -6.74 -9.39
CA ILE A 194 19.11 -8.14 -9.29
C ILE A 194 20.22 -9.07 -9.77
N GLU A 195 20.82 -8.77 -10.91
CA GLU A 195 21.95 -9.54 -11.45
C GLU A 195 23.14 -9.58 -10.49
N ALA A 196 23.49 -8.43 -9.88
CA ALA A 196 24.55 -8.37 -8.89
C ALA A 196 24.24 -9.26 -7.67
N LEU A 197 23.02 -9.18 -7.13
CA LEU A 197 22.60 -10.02 -5.99
C LEU A 197 22.65 -11.51 -6.34
N VAL A 198 22.15 -11.90 -7.51
CA VAL A 198 22.15 -13.29 -7.97
C VAL A 198 23.58 -13.79 -8.21
N SER A 199 24.45 -12.96 -8.80
CA SER A 199 25.87 -13.30 -9.00
C SER A 199 26.60 -13.50 -7.67
N ASP A 200 26.37 -12.62 -6.70
CA ASP A 200 26.94 -12.73 -5.35
C ASP A 200 26.46 -14.00 -4.65
N MET A 201 25.20 -14.37 -4.83
CA MET A 201 24.64 -15.62 -4.29
C MET A 201 25.36 -16.86 -4.88
N PHE A 202 25.58 -16.92 -6.20
CA PHE A 202 26.31 -18.03 -6.83
C PHE A 202 27.78 -18.12 -6.39
N ARG A 203 28.48 -16.98 -6.28
CA ARG A 203 29.86 -16.96 -5.75
C ARG A 203 29.95 -17.48 -4.32
N GLY A 204 28.91 -17.28 -3.51
CA GLY A 204 28.83 -17.83 -2.15
C GLY A 204 28.66 -19.36 -2.12
N PHE A 205 28.16 -19.96 -3.20
CA PHE A 205 28.04 -21.42 -3.34
C PHE A 205 29.31 -22.08 -3.90
N ASP A 206 30.11 -21.37 -4.70
CA ASP A 206 31.40 -21.84 -5.25
C ASP A 206 32.58 -21.74 -4.26
N GLY A 207 32.31 -21.75 -2.94
CA GLY A 207 33.35 -21.88 -1.90
C GLY A 207 34.16 -23.17 -2.08
N PRO A 208 35.45 -23.19 -1.70
CA PRO A 208 36.43 -24.10 -2.29
C PRO A 208 35.99 -25.55 -2.14
N GLU A 209 35.93 -26.27 -3.26
CA GLU A 209 35.90 -27.74 -3.21
C GLU A 209 37.04 -28.18 -2.27
N ASP A 210 36.71 -28.96 -1.26
CA ASP A 210 37.66 -29.57 -0.32
C ASP A 210 38.77 -30.30 -1.12
N GLY A 211 39.86 -29.57 -1.38
CA GLY A 211 41.12 -30.12 -1.91
C GLY A 211 41.70 -31.15 -0.94
N PRO A 212 42.51 -32.10 -1.44
CA PRO A 212 42.70 -33.39 -0.79
C PRO A 212 43.29 -33.23 0.61
N ARG A 213 42.69 -33.92 1.58
CA ARG A 213 43.25 -34.13 2.93
C ARG A 213 44.59 -34.86 2.80
N SER A 214 45.66 -34.10 2.57
CA SER A 214 47.03 -34.59 2.63
C SER A 214 47.64 -34.10 3.95
N GLY A 215 47.88 -35.04 4.87
CA GLY A 215 48.48 -34.72 6.17
C GLY A 215 48.34 -35.81 7.22
N LEU A 216 48.67 -37.05 6.88
CA LEU A 216 49.08 -38.07 7.86
C LEU A 216 50.21 -38.88 7.24
N PHE A 217 51.45 -38.40 7.41
CA PHE A 217 52.67 -39.18 7.64
C PHE A 217 53.69 -38.25 8.30
#